data_AF-A0A3L6JNJ5-F1
#
_entry.id   AF-A0A3L6JNJ5-F1
#
_cell.length_a   1.000
_cell.length_b   1.000
_cell.length_c   1.000
_cell.angle_alpha   90.00
_cell.angle_beta   90.00
_cell.angle_gamma   90.00
#
_symmetry.space_group_name_H-M   'P 1'
#
loop_
_entity.id
_entity.type
_entity.pdbx_description
1 polymer ?
#
loop_
_entity_poly.entity_id
_entity_poly.type
_entity_poly.pdbx_seq_one_letter_code
_entity_poly.pdbx_strand_id
1 'polypeptide(L)'
;MSSPQSDRTGVDLPRGVKPQTLMDALQKGHGYQWIVLSRSPVLIAYGAPSHGENMPELLLTSNRTLVMAGGGPVYAERFRRVLEILQRQDFSWFPVEEEAKHE
;
A
#
# COMPACT_ATOMS: atom_id res chain seq x y z
N MET A 1 0.97 7.44 -34.52
CA MET A 1 1.53 7.85 -33.22
C MET A 1 0.69 7.18 -32.15
N SER A 2 1.14 6.05 -31.63
CA SER A 2 0.45 5.38 -30.52
C SER A 2 0.69 6.21 -29.27
N SER A 3 -0.37 6.72 -28.65
CA SER A 3 -0.29 7.28 -27.30
C SER A 3 0.45 6.28 -26.42
N PRO A 4 1.45 6.67 -25.61
CA PRO A 4 1.98 5.76 -24.61
C PRO A 4 0.80 5.43 -23.69
N GLN A 5 0.25 4.23 -23.82
CA GLN A 5 -0.62 3.70 -22.79
C GLN A 5 0.26 3.69 -21.55
N SER A 6 0.04 4.67 -20.69
CA SER A 6 0.72 4.77 -19.41
C SER A 6 0.32 3.50 -18.68
N ASP A 7 1.24 2.52 -18.60
CA ASP A 7 1.04 1.22 -17.95
C ASP A 7 0.80 1.45 -16.46
N ARG A 8 -0.42 1.87 -16.15
CA ARG A 8 -0.90 2.06 -14.80
C ARG A 8 -1.47 0.74 -14.35
N THR A 9 -0.82 0.14 -13.36
CA THR A 9 -1.29 -1.12 -12.79
C THR A 9 -1.87 -0.84 -11.41
N GLY A 10 -3.09 -1.31 -11.17
CA GLY A 10 -3.77 -1.23 -9.87
C GLY A 10 -3.63 -2.53 -9.09
N VAL A 11 -3.41 -2.43 -7.78
CA VAL A 11 -3.49 -3.54 -6.84
C VAL A 11 -4.36 -3.11 -5.66
N ASP A 12 -5.34 -3.94 -5.32
CA ASP A 12 -6.21 -3.68 -4.19
C ASP A 12 -5.52 -4.06 -2.87
N LEU A 13 -5.66 -3.20 -1.87
CA LEU A 13 -5.22 -3.48 -0.51
C LEU A 13 -6.18 -4.52 0.10
N PRO A 14 -5.66 -5.67 0.53
CA PRO A 14 -6.48 -6.71 1.14
C PRO A 14 -7.17 -6.19 2.41
N ARG A 15 -8.26 -6.86 2.79
CA ARG A 15 -8.96 -6.56 4.05
C ARG A 15 -8.00 -6.76 5.23
N GLY A 16 -8.07 -5.87 6.21
CA GLY A 16 -7.16 -5.84 7.35
C GLY A 16 -6.05 -4.80 7.16
N VAL A 17 -5.36 -4.77 6.02
CA VAL A 17 -4.21 -3.87 5.83
C VAL A 17 -4.64 -2.40 5.88
N LYS A 18 -4.22 -1.68 6.93
CA LYS A 18 -4.47 -0.24 7.04
C LYS A 18 -3.56 0.53 6.06
N PRO A 19 -4.08 1.53 5.34
CA PRO A 19 -3.29 2.43 4.50
C PRO A 19 -2.00 2.96 5.16
N GLN A 20 -2.10 3.40 6.41
CA GLN A 20 -0.96 3.94 7.15
C GLN A 20 0.14 2.88 7.34
N THR A 21 -0.22 1.63 7.66
CA THR A 21 0.73 0.51 7.80
C THR A 21 1.50 0.26 6.51
N LEU A 22 0.83 0.30 5.36
CA LEU A 22 1.48 0.20 4.05
C LEU A 22 2.43 1.36 3.81
N MET A 23 1.98 2.60 4.06
CA MET A 23 2.79 3.80 3.86
C MET A 23 4.06 3.76 4.72
N ASP A 24 3.93 3.39 5.99
CA ASP A 24 5.04 3.28 6.93
C ASP A 24 6.03 2.17 6.51
N ALA A 25 5.51 1.03 6.06
CA ALA A 25 6.33 -0.09 5.60
C ALA A 25 7.15 0.29 4.35
N LEU A 26 6.53 0.95 3.38
CA LEU A 26 7.20 1.39 2.16
C LEU A 26 8.18 2.54 2.41
N GLN A 27 7.86 3.44 3.34
CA GLN A 27 8.78 4.48 3.78
C GLN A 27 10.02 3.88 4.44
N LYS A 28 9.86 2.87 5.31
CA LYS A 28 10.99 2.22 5.99
C LYS A 28 11.81 1.32 5.07
N GLY A 29 11.16 0.57 4.18
CA GLY A 29 11.82 -0.43 3.34
C GLY A 29 12.42 0.12 2.05
N HIS A 30 11.81 1.16 1.48
CA HIS A 30 12.14 1.69 0.14
C HIS A 30 12.22 3.22 0.12
N GLY A 31 12.28 3.85 1.29
CA GLY A 31 12.44 5.29 1.45
C GLY A 31 11.32 6.14 0.85
N TYR A 32 10.15 5.57 0.59
CA TYR A 32 9.02 6.30 0.01
C TYR A 32 8.69 7.55 0.82
N GLN A 33 8.58 8.67 0.12
CA GLN A 33 8.11 9.93 0.65
C GLN A 33 6.64 10.10 0.27
N TRP A 34 5.80 10.41 1.24
CA TRP A 34 4.35 10.49 1.06
C TRP A 34 3.84 11.93 1.13
N ILE A 35 3.03 12.31 0.16
CA ILE A 35 2.22 13.52 0.16
C ILE A 35 0.76 13.10 0.32
N VAL A 36 0.17 13.42 1.47
CA VAL A 36 -1.25 13.15 1.73
C VAL A 36 -2.07 14.31 1.16
N LEU A 37 -2.79 14.05 0.08
CA LEU A 37 -3.62 15.04 -0.63
C LEU A 37 -4.96 15.27 0.07
N SER A 38 -5.53 14.22 0.66
CA SER A 38 -6.77 14.28 1.44
C SER A 38 -6.78 13.18 2.49
N ARG A 39 -7.33 13.47 3.68
CA ARG A 39 -7.55 12.49 4.76
C ARG A 39 -9.02 12.15 4.98
N SER A 40 -9.92 13.09 4.72
CA SER A 40 -11.37 12.97 4.95
C SER A 40 -12.12 13.80 3.90
N PRO A 41 -13.22 13.30 3.31
CA PRO A 41 -13.89 12.03 3.62
C PRO A 41 -13.16 10.80 3.06
N VAL A 42 -12.14 11.02 2.23
CA VAL A 42 -11.42 9.99 1.49
C VAL A 42 -9.93 10.20 1.65
N LEU A 43 -9.20 9.11 1.93
CA LEU A 43 -7.75 9.11 1.89
C LEU A 43 -7.26 9.08 0.44
N ILE A 44 -6.49 10.10 0.06
CA ILE A 44 -5.69 10.12 -1.17
C ILE A 44 -4.26 10.46 -0.79
N ALA A 45 -3.32 9.60 -1.15
CA ALA A 45 -1.91 9.82 -0.87
C ALA A 45 -1.05 9.47 -2.10
N TYR A 46 -0.12 10.35 -2.43
CA TYR A 46 0.90 10.13 -3.44
C TYR A 46 2.20 9.72 -2.75
N GLY A 47 2.86 8.68 -3.26
CA GLY A 47 4.13 8.17 -2.75
C GLY A 47 5.17 8.14 -3.85
N ALA A 48 6.33 8.76 -3.62
CA ALA A 48 7.47 8.70 -4.53
C ALA A 48 8.66 8.02 -3.84
N PRO A 49 9.41 7.16 -4.54
CA PRO A 49 10.60 6.53 -3.96
C PRO A 49 11.74 7.53 -3.79
N SER A 50 12.76 7.12 -3.04
CA SER A 50 14.02 7.86 -2.95
C SER A 50 14.69 8.01 -4.32
N HIS A 51 15.38 9.13 -4.54
CA HIS A 51 16.15 9.34 -5.78
C HIS A 51 17.16 8.19 -5.99
N GLY A 52 17.11 7.56 -7.17
CA GLY A 52 18.03 6.49 -7.57
C GLY A 52 17.48 5.07 -7.41
N GLU A 53 16.32 4.89 -6.78
CA GLU A 53 15.63 3.60 -6.78
C GLU A 53 14.77 3.43 -8.03
N ASN A 54 14.91 2.30 -8.72
CA ASN A 54 14.02 1.92 -9.83
C ASN A 54 12.70 1.37 -9.24
N MET A 55 11.93 2.22 -8.58
CA MET A 55 10.65 1.91 -7.96
C MET A 55 9.56 2.80 -8.60
N PRO A 56 8.33 2.31 -8.72
CA PRO A 56 7.25 3.08 -9.34
C PRO A 56 6.76 4.18 -8.40
N GLU A 57 6.18 5.22 -8.98
CA GLU A 57 5.40 6.16 -8.18
C GLU A 57 4.06 5.53 -7.82
N LEU A 58 3.53 5.88 -6.65
CA LEU A 58 2.34 5.28 -6.07
C LEU A 58 1.25 6.32 -5.84
N LEU A 59 0.02 5.92 -6.12
CA LEU A 59 -1.17 6.66 -5.73
C LEU A 59 -2.09 5.72 -4.96
N LEU A 60 -2.28 6.00 -3.68
CA LEU A 60 -3.25 5.33 -2.84
C LEU A 60 -4.57 6.10 -2.87
N THR A 61 -5.66 5.40 -3.14
CA THR A 61 -6.98 5.99 -3.38
C THR A 61 -8.06 5.45 -2.42
N SER A 62 -9.21 6.12 -2.36
CA SER A 62 -10.35 5.84 -1.45
C SER A 62 -10.81 4.40 -1.45
N ASN A 63 -10.83 3.80 -2.63
CA ASN A 63 -11.35 2.46 -2.85
C ASN A 63 -10.36 1.38 -2.40
N ARG A 64 -9.33 1.76 -1.62
CA ARG A 64 -8.25 0.89 -1.16
C ARG A 64 -7.45 0.32 -2.33
N THR A 65 -7.36 1.02 -3.46
CA THR A 65 -6.49 0.63 -4.56
C THR A 65 -5.19 1.42 -4.52
N LEU A 66 -4.08 0.70 -4.62
CA LEU A 66 -2.75 1.23 -4.88
C LEU A 66 -2.51 1.22 -6.39
N VAL A 67 -2.42 2.40 -6.99
CA VAL A 67 -2.10 2.58 -8.40
C VAL A 67 -0.62 2.87 -8.55
N MET A 68 0.06 2.12 -9.41
CA MET A 68 1.45 2.35 -9.76
C MET A 68 1.52 3.14 -11.06
N ALA A 69 2.29 4.22 -11.08
CA ALA A 69 2.64 4.95 -12.29
C ALA A 69 4.06 4.56 -12.71
N GLY A 70 4.15 3.82 -13.82
CA GLY A 70 5.39 3.20 -14.26
C GLY A 70 5.68 1.89 -13.52
N GLY A 71 6.70 1.18 -13.99
CA GLY A 71 7.00 -0.18 -13.53
C GLY A 71 6.07 -1.21 -14.19
N GLY A 72 6.66 -2.16 -14.92
CA GLY A 72 5.91 -3.24 -15.55
C GLY A 72 5.21 -4.18 -14.55
N PRO A 73 4.54 -5.23 -15.05
CA PRO A 73 3.76 -6.19 -14.25
C PRO A 73 4.50 -6.78 -13.03
N VAL A 74 5.83 -6.83 -13.11
CA VAL A 74 6.72 -7.30 -12.04
C VAL A 74 6.53 -6.50 -10.75
N TYR A 75 6.33 -5.19 -10.82
CA TYR A 75 6.16 -4.38 -9.60
C TYR A 75 4.82 -4.64 -8.94
N ALA A 76 3.74 -4.77 -9.73
CA ALA A 76 2.44 -5.14 -9.18
C ALA A 76 2.51 -6.43 -8.38
N GLU A 77 3.24 -7.42 -8.87
CA GLU A 77 3.42 -8.68 -8.16
C GLU A 77 4.27 -8.54 -6.89
N ARG A 78 5.30 -7.70 -6.91
CA ARG A 78 6.08 -7.37 -5.70
C ARG A 78 5.21 -6.69 -4.64
N PHE A 79 4.39 -5.72 -5.03
CA PHE A 79 3.48 -5.04 -4.11
C PHE A 79 2.41 -5.99 -3.56
N ARG A 80 1.87 -6.92 -4.36
CA ARG A 80 0.98 -7.98 -3.85
C ARG A 80 1.63 -8.79 -2.73
N ARG A 81 2.87 -9.24 -2.93
CA ARG A 81 3.61 -9.99 -1.89
C ARG A 81 3.83 -9.17 -0.62
N VAL A 82 4.15 -7.88 -0.74
CA VAL A 82 4.26 -6.99 0.42
C VAL A 82 2.92 -6.90 1.16
N LEU A 83 1.82 -6.71 0.43
CA LEU A 83 0.48 -6.64 1.02
C LEU A 83 0.08 -7.94 1.72
N GLU A 84 0.42 -9.10 1.16
CA GLU A 84 0.21 -10.41 1.81
C GLU A 84 0.98 -10.54 3.12
N ILE A 85 2.23 -10.08 3.17
CA ILE A 85 3.04 -10.08 4.39
C ILE A 85 2.41 -9.15 5.44
N LEU A 86 2.03 -7.93 5.05
CA LEU A 86 1.40 -6.98 5.96
C LEU A 86 0.06 -7.50 6.48
N GLN A 87 -0.72 -8.20 5.65
CA GLN A 87 -1.99 -8.79 6.06
C GLN A 87 -1.80 -9.85 7.16
N ARG A 88 -0.75 -10.68 7.05
CA ARG A 88 -0.42 -11.70 8.06
C ARG A 88 0.06 -11.09 9.38
N GLN A 89 0.80 -9.98 9.31
CA GLN A 89 1.30 -9.29 10.50
C GLN A 89 0.19 -8.57 11.27
N ASP A 90 -0.79 -7.97 10.57
CA ASP A 90 -1.94 -7.33 11.22
C ASP A 90 -2.86 -8.38 11.89
N PHE A 91 -2.93 -9.59 11.33
CA PHE A 91 -3.66 -10.70 11.94
C PHE A 91 -3.01 -11.23 13.22
N SER A 92 -1.69 -11.05 13.39
CA SER A 92 -0.95 -11.43 14.60
C SER A 92 -1.16 -10.47 15.77
N TRP A 93 -1.75 -9.29 15.54
CA TRP A 93 -1.93 -8.26 16.58
C TRP A 93 -3.29 -8.32 17.27
N PHE A 94 -4.27 -9.09 16.78
CA PHE A 94 -5.53 -9.25 17.52
C PHE A 94 -5.26 -10.00 18.82
N PRO A 95 -5.40 -9.38 20.01
CA PRO A 95 -5.44 -10.14 21.23
C PRO A 95 -6.67 -11.04 21.13
N VAL A 96 -6.48 -12.35 21.31
CA VAL A 96 -7.59 -13.23 21.65
C VAL A 96 -8.16 -12.65 22.94
N GLU A 97 -9.37 -12.09 22.89
CA GLU A 97 -10.07 -11.70 24.11
C GLU A 97 -10.14 -12.96 24.98
N GLU A 98 -9.42 -12.94 26.11
CA GLU A 98 -9.57 -13.93 27.17
C GLU A 98 -11.03 -13.87 27.59
N GLU A 99 -11.80 -14.89 27.18
CA GLU A 99 -13.16 -15.09 27.64
C GLU A 99 -13.18 -15.03 29.16
N ALA A 100 -13.97 -14.07 29.65
CA ALA A 100 -14.35 -13.98 31.04
C ALA A 100 -14.81 -15.34 31.56
N LYS A 101 -14.13 -15.84 32.59
CA LYS A 101 -14.77 -16.69 33.60
C LYS A 101 -14.59 -16.04 34.97
N HIS A 102 -15.55 -15.15 35.25
CA HIS A 102 -16.18 -15.13 36.57
C HIS A 102 -16.68 -16.56 36.86
N GLU A 103 -16.08 -17.24 37.82
CA GLU A 103 -16.74 -17.76 39.04
C GLU A 103 -15.71 -18.35 40.01
#